data_AF-A0A2H3C0Y0-F1
#
_entry.id   AF-A0A2H3C0Y0-F1
#
_cell.length_a   1.000
_cell.length_b   1.000
_cell.length_c   1.000
_cell.angle_alpha   90.00
_cell.angle_beta   90.00
_cell.angle_gamma   90.00
#
_symmetry.space_group_name_H-M   'P 1'
#
loop_
_entity.id
_entity.type
_entity.pdbx_description
1 polymer ?
#
loop_
_entity_poly.entity_id
_entity_poly.type
_entity_poly.pdbx_seq_one_letter_code
_entity_poly.pdbx_strand_id
1 'polypeptide(L)'
;MLDPTKLYPKGLTTVAWFRQVAPSPRVGPRYYLIDFGHSRRYDPADSIPHERDLRVGDKSAPEHCNPDELLCNPFPTDIYYLGNLLREYFLDTKNYCHPTRIGLDFLRSLVEDIVKENPSDRPTIDDVVMRFDAIVKSLSLFRLQALTQLGNQTLFFPSAYVARRLKFALMLRSPLPKIAASPSRALTATQDFYTSKRQQIAVPTT
;
A
#
# COMPACT_ATOMS: atom_id res chain seq x y z
N MET A 1 -13.11 -0.93 -20.60
CA MET A 1 -13.61 -1.14 -19.22
C MET A 1 -13.52 -2.62 -18.91
N LEU A 2 -12.77 -3.03 -17.88
CA LEU A 2 -12.65 -4.44 -17.50
C LEU A 2 -14.01 -4.98 -17.07
N ASP A 3 -14.42 -6.15 -17.58
CA ASP A 3 -15.63 -6.82 -17.13
C ASP A 3 -15.42 -7.39 -15.71
N PRO A 4 -16.05 -6.83 -14.67
CA PRO A 4 -15.84 -7.27 -13.29
C PRO A 4 -16.59 -8.57 -12.99
N THR A 5 -17.38 -9.12 -13.91
CA THR A 5 -18.24 -10.30 -13.70
C THR A 5 -17.43 -11.54 -13.31
N LYS A 6 -16.20 -11.68 -13.80
CA LYS A 6 -15.28 -12.77 -13.38
C LYS A 6 -14.74 -12.60 -11.96
N LEU A 7 -14.58 -11.36 -11.48
CA LEU A 7 -14.12 -11.05 -10.12
C LEU A 7 -15.27 -11.09 -9.11
N TYR A 8 -16.47 -10.72 -9.54
CA TYR A 8 -17.70 -10.70 -8.75
C TYR A 8 -18.81 -11.48 -9.46
N PRO A 9 -18.73 -12.82 -9.50
CA PRO A 9 -19.72 -13.66 -10.19
C PRO A 9 -21.13 -13.57 -9.59
N LYS A 10 -21.27 -12.96 -8.41
CA LYS A 10 -22.55 -12.67 -7.75
C LYS A 10 -22.96 -11.19 -7.84
N GLY A 11 -22.32 -10.41 -8.73
CA GLY A 11 -22.48 -8.96 -8.86
C GLY A 11 -21.67 -8.17 -7.83
N LEU A 12 -21.37 -6.91 -8.14
CA LEU A 12 -20.95 -5.96 -7.12
C LEU A 12 -22.11 -5.80 -6.14
N THR A 13 -21.94 -6.25 -4.90
CA THR A 13 -22.73 -5.71 -3.80
C THR A 13 -22.26 -4.26 -3.64
N THR A 14 -22.75 -3.35 -4.48
CA THR A 14 -22.76 -1.93 -4.13
C THR A 14 -23.61 -1.88 -2.87
N VAL A 15 -22.91 -1.81 -1.74
CA VAL A 15 -23.55 -1.59 -0.45
C VAL A 15 -24.26 -0.26 -0.63
N ALA A 16 -25.59 -0.33 -0.80
CA ALA A 16 -26.46 0.82 -0.74
C ALA A 16 -26.01 1.65 0.47
N TRP A 17 -25.78 2.93 0.24
CA TRP A 17 -25.08 3.90 1.09
C TRP A 17 -25.54 3.96 2.57
N PHE A 18 -26.54 3.18 2.99
CA PHE A 18 -27.14 3.17 4.33
C PHE A 18 -27.44 1.79 4.93
N ARG A 19 -26.84 0.68 4.46
CA ARG A 19 -26.94 -0.60 5.21
C ARG A 19 -25.56 -1.17 5.52
N GLN A 20 -25.16 -1.07 6.79
CA GLN A 20 -24.08 -1.87 7.36
C GLN A 20 -24.46 -3.35 7.27
N VAL A 21 -24.13 -3.99 6.15
CA VAL A 21 -24.03 -5.44 6.09
C VAL A 21 -22.75 -5.80 6.80
N ALA A 22 -22.86 -6.45 7.95
CA ALA A 22 -21.71 -6.95 8.68
C ALA A 22 -20.85 -7.81 7.73
N PRO A 23 -19.56 -7.49 7.52
CA PRO A 23 -18.71 -8.29 6.64
C PRO A 23 -18.76 -9.75 7.08
N SER A 24 -18.93 -10.66 6.12
CA SER A 24 -18.93 -12.10 6.42
C SER A 24 -17.61 -12.45 7.12
N PRO A 25 -17.63 -12.95 8.36
CA PRO A 25 -16.43 -13.08 9.19
C PRO A 25 -15.44 -14.17 8.72
N ARG A 26 -15.71 -14.82 7.59
CA ARG A 26 -14.92 -15.96 7.11
C ARG A 26 -13.81 -15.59 6.12
N VAL A 27 -13.89 -14.45 5.43
CA VAL A 27 -12.93 -14.04 4.40
C VAL A 27 -12.59 -12.57 4.56
N GLY A 28 -11.30 -12.25 4.59
CA GLY A 28 -10.82 -10.87 4.76
C GLY A 28 -11.09 -10.04 3.51
N PRO A 29 -11.18 -8.70 3.66
CA PRO A 29 -11.28 -7.83 2.50
C PRO A 29 -10.05 -8.04 1.61
N ARG A 30 -10.28 -8.21 0.31
CA ARG A 30 -9.23 -8.17 -0.71
C ARG A 30 -9.25 -6.80 -1.36
N TYR A 31 -8.08 -6.17 -1.42
CA TYR A 31 -7.89 -4.90 -2.09
C TYR A 31 -7.21 -5.15 -3.43
N TYR A 32 -7.68 -4.45 -4.46
CA TYR A 32 -7.12 -4.50 -5.80
C TYR A 32 -6.81 -3.07 -6.22
N LEU A 33 -5.64 -2.86 -6.83
CA LEU A 33 -5.37 -1.62 -7.55
C LEU A 33 -6.25 -1.58 -8.79
N ILE A 34 -6.82 -0.42 -9.06
CA ILE A 34 -7.71 -0.18 -10.19
C ILE A 34 -7.28 1.10 -10.91
N ASP A 35 -7.97 1.41 -12.00
CA ASP A 35 -7.78 2.63 -12.78
C ASP A 35 -6.40 2.73 -13.45
N PHE A 36 -6.08 1.72 -14.25
CA PHE A 36 -4.85 1.66 -15.05
C PHE A 36 -4.92 2.52 -16.33
N GLY A 37 -5.78 3.55 -16.38
CA GLY A 37 -5.97 4.39 -17.57
C GLY A 37 -4.74 5.18 -17.99
N HIS A 38 -3.85 5.47 -17.03
CA HIS A 38 -2.57 6.14 -17.25
C HIS A 38 -1.37 5.19 -17.16
N SER A 39 -1.59 3.90 -16.90
CA SER A 39 -0.51 2.93 -16.76
C SER A 39 0.07 2.54 -18.10
N ARG A 40 1.37 2.24 -18.10
CA ARG A 40 2.10 1.76 -19.28
C ARG A 40 2.74 0.41 -18.99
N ARG A 41 2.94 -0.36 -20.05
CA ARG A 41 3.67 -1.63 -20.00
C ARG A 41 5.05 -1.42 -20.59
N TYR A 42 6.08 -1.78 -19.84
CA TYR A 42 7.47 -1.71 -20.25
C TYR A 42 8.00 -3.12 -20.54
N ASP A 43 8.85 -3.24 -21.55
CA ASP A 43 9.59 -4.48 -21.79
C ASP A 43 10.78 -4.55 -20.81
N PRO A 44 10.94 -5.64 -20.04
CA PRO A 44 12.11 -5.84 -19.20
C PRO A 44 13.45 -5.80 -19.95
N ALA A 45 13.46 -6.08 -21.25
CA ALA A 45 14.65 -6.01 -22.10
C ALA A 45 15.07 -4.57 -22.44
N ASP A 46 14.17 -3.59 -22.30
CA ASP A 46 14.44 -2.19 -22.61
C ASP A 46 15.27 -1.50 -21.52
N SER A 47 15.87 -0.35 -21.86
CA SER A 47 16.48 0.54 -20.86
C SER A 47 15.44 1.13 -19.91
N ILE A 48 15.90 1.64 -18.75
CA ILE A 48 15.04 2.34 -17.79
C ILE A 48 14.20 3.39 -18.53
N PRO A 49 12.86 3.35 -18.41
CA PRO A 49 12.01 4.27 -19.12
C PRO A 49 12.25 5.70 -18.65
N HIS A 50 12.26 6.61 -19.62
CA HIS A 50 12.33 8.06 -19.40
C HIS A 50 11.05 8.64 -19.98
N GLU A 51 10.10 8.93 -19.10
CA GLU A 51 8.73 9.23 -19.50
C GLU A 51 8.35 10.64 -19.15
N ARG A 52 7.52 11.22 -20.04
CA ARG A 52 6.96 12.55 -19.79
C ARG A 52 6.01 12.49 -18.61
N ASP A 53 6.23 13.39 -17.65
CA ASP A 53 5.36 13.62 -16.50
C ASP A 53 3.89 13.77 -16.94
N LEU A 54 3.08 12.78 -16.59
CA LEU A 54 1.64 12.81 -16.71
C LEU A 54 1.10 13.44 -15.42
N ARG A 55 1.16 14.77 -15.30
CA ARG A 55 0.72 15.56 -14.11
C ARG A 55 -0.77 15.39 -13.78
N VAL A 56 -1.18 14.21 -13.34
CA VAL A 56 -2.57 13.84 -13.10
C VAL A 56 -2.74 13.38 -11.65
N GLY A 57 -3.71 13.98 -10.95
CA GLY A 57 -4.05 13.63 -9.56
C GLY A 57 -3.10 14.25 -8.53
N ASP A 58 -2.07 13.50 -8.13
CA ASP A 58 -1.10 13.89 -7.10
C ASP A 58 0.12 14.59 -7.73
N LYS A 59 0.33 15.85 -7.35
CA LYS A 59 1.42 16.72 -7.85
C LYS A 59 2.55 16.89 -6.84
N SER A 60 2.59 16.07 -5.79
CA SER A 60 3.57 16.19 -4.70
C SER A 60 4.91 15.49 -4.96
N ALA A 61 4.99 14.66 -6.02
CA ALA A 61 6.23 13.98 -6.40
C ALA A 61 7.33 15.03 -6.71
N PRO A 62 8.45 15.02 -5.97
CA PRO A 62 9.50 16.05 -6.07
C PRO A 62 10.10 16.20 -7.47
N GLU A 63 10.26 15.08 -8.19
CA GLU A 63 10.77 15.01 -9.55
C GLU A 63 9.86 15.71 -10.57
N HIS A 64 8.58 15.93 -10.26
CA HIS A 64 7.62 16.59 -11.14
C HIS A 64 7.55 18.11 -10.90
N CYS A 65 8.23 18.63 -9.88
CA CYS A 65 8.20 20.05 -9.54
C CYS A 65 9.03 20.90 -10.50
N ASN A 66 10.05 20.34 -11.16
CA ASN A 66 10.90 21.07 -12.09
C ASN A 66 10.25 21.08 -13.50
N PRO A 67 9.81 22.24 -14.03
CA PRO A 67 9.20 22.32 -15.36
C PRO A 67 10.19 22.02 -16.50
N ASP A 68 11.49 22.11 -16.25
CA ASP A 68 12.53 21.91 -17.27
C ASP A 68 12.95 20.43 -17.43
N GLU A 69 12.71 19.60 -16.41
CA GLU A 69 13.02 18.17 -16.39
C GLU A 69 11.74 17.33 -16.48
N LEU A 70 11.12 17.33 -17.66
CA LEU A 70 9.86 16.62 -17.88
C LEU A 70 9.99 15.09 -17.99
N LEU A 71 11.21 14.56 -18.04
CA LEU A 71 11.47 13.13 -18.24
C LEU A 71 11.97 12.50 -16.94
N CYS A 72 11.19 11.59 -16.37
CA CYS A 72 11.56 10.87 -15.16
C CYS A 72 11.40 9.36 -15.32
N ASN A 73 12.04 8.61 -14.42
CA ASN A 73 11.81 7.19 -14.27
C ASN A 73 10.49 7.00 -13.49
N PRO A 74 9.43 6.41 -14.08
CA PRO A 74 8.12 6.30 -13.45
C PRO A 74 8.09 5.35 -12.26
N PHE A 75 9.02 4.38 -12.15
CA PHE A 75 8.97 3.38 -11.10
C PHE A 75 9.19 3.93 -9.67
N PRO A 76 10.26 4.70 -9.39
CA PRO A 76 10.41 5.35 -8.08
C PRO A 76 9.32 6.39 -7.80
N THR A 77 8.68 6.94 -8.84
CA THR A 77 7.54 7.85 -8.73
C THR A 77 6.29 7.11 -8.24
N ASP A 78 5.95 5.96 -8.82
CA ASP A 78 4.84 5.11 -8.35
C ASP A 78 5.05 4.67 -6.89
N ILE A 79 6.29 4.35 -6.52
CA ILE A 79 6.69 4.01 -5.16
C ILE A 79 6.46 5.20 -4.22
N TYR A 80 6.85 6.40 -4.63
CA TYR A 80 6.58 7.63 -3.87
C TYR A 80 5.09 7.85 -3.68
N TYR A 81 4.26 7.73 -4.73
CA TYR A 81 2.81 7.90 -4.62
C TYR A 81 2.19 6.91 -3.62
N LEU A 82 2.65 5.65 -3.61
CA LEU A 82 2.21 4.67 -2.63
C LEU A 82 2.57 5.08 -1.19
N GLY A 83 3.81 5.52 -0.97
CA GLY A 83 4.26 6.00 0.34
C GLY A 83 3.54 7.28 0.77
N ASN A 84 3.34 8.21 -0.15
CA ASN A 84 2.66 9.46 0.10
C ASN A 84 1.18 9.23 0.43
N LEU A 85 0.52 8.29 -0.24
CA LEU A 85 -0.82 7.83 0.12
C LEU A 85 -0.85 7.32 1.56
N LEU A 86 0.12 6.48 1.96
CA LEU A 86 0.20 5.97 3.33
C LEU A 86 0.44 7.10 4.35
N ARG A 87 1.36 8.02 4.03
CA ARG A 87 1.67 9.19 4.85
C ARG A 87 0.44 10.06 5.04
N GLU A 88 -0.19 10.50 3.95
CA GLU A 88 -1.27 11.47 3.97
C GLU A 88 -2.61 10.90 4.42
N TYR A 89 -2.94 9.63 4.16
CA TYR A 89 -4.24 9.08 4.56
C TYR A 89 -4.23 8.37 5.91
N PHE A 90 -3.08 7.86 6.35
CA PHE A 90 -3.01 7.03 7.56
C PHE A 90 -2.16 7.65 8.67
N LEU A 91 -0.97 8.19 8.35
CA LEU A 91 0.01 8.57 9.38
C LEU A 91 -0.03 10.03 9.81
N ASP A 92 -0.17 10.94 8.86
CA ASP A 92 -0.05 12.39 9.08
C ASP A 92 -1.38 13.11 8.87
N THR A 93 -2.21 12.64 7.93
CA THR A 93 -3.58 13.16 7.70
C THR A 93 -3.67 14.68 7.60
N LYS A 94 -2.68 15.29 6.93
CA LYS A 94 -2.58 16.75 6.80
C LYS A 94 -3.47 17.27 5.68
N ASN A 95 -3.53 16.55 4.56
CA ASN A 95 -4.17 17.03 3.34
C ASN A 95 -5.63 16.60 3.15
N TYR A 96 -6.08 15.59 3.91
CA TYR A 96 -7.45 15.07 3.82
C TYR A 96 -8.15 15.28 5.16
N CYS A 97 -9.42 15.71 5.16
CA CYS A 97 -10.25 15.95 6.36
C CYS A 97 -10.59 14.67 7.14
N HIS A 98 -9.61 13.81 7.37
CA HIS A 98 -9.69 12.58 8.13
C HIS A 98 -8.75 12.72 9.33
N PRO A 99 -9.14 12.24 10.51
CA PRO A 99 -8.21 12.24 11.63
C PRO A 99 -7.15 11.15 11.45
N THR A 100 -5.98 11.37 12.05
CA THR A 100 -4.84 10.45 12.05
C THR A 100 -5.23 9.06 12.53
N ARG A 101 -4.64 7.99 11.97
CA ARG A 101 -4.89 6.64 12.45
C ARG A 101 -3.86 6.25 13.51
N ILE A 102 -4.31 6.15 14.76
CA ILE A 102 -3.49 5.67 15.87
C ILE A 102 -3.23 4.18 15.72
N GLY A 103 -1.99 3.76 15.97
CA GLY A 103 -1.57 2.36 15.99
C GLY A 103 -0.90 1.88 14.70
N LEU A 104 -0.75 2.76 13.70
CA LEU A 104 -0.03 2.49 12.45
C LEU A 104 1.40 3.04 12.44
N ASP A 105 1.89 3.55 13.57
CA ASP A 105 3.24 4.15 13.69
C ASP A 105 4.38 3.19 13.33
N PHE A 106 4.14 1.88 13.38
CA PHE A 106 5.12 0.88 12.94
C PHE A 106 5.44 0.95 11.43
N LEU A 107 4.59 1.62 10.64
CA LEU A 107 4.84 1.86 9.22
C LEU A 107 5.69 3.11 8.97
N ARG A 108 5.86 3.98 9.97
CA ARG A 108 6.44 5.32 9.78
C ARG A 108 7.84 5.27 9.18
N SER A 109 8.72 4.43 9.74
CA SER A 109 10.10 4.30 9.22
C SER A 109 10.15 3.80 7.77
N LEU A 110 9.28 2.85 7.41
CA LEU A 110 9.18 2.36 6.03
C LEU A 110 8.67 3.46 5.09
N VAL A 111 7.63 4.19 5.51
CA VAL A 111 7.04 5.27 4.70
C VAL A 111 8.03 6.42 4.50
N GLU A 112 8.78 6.80 5.53
CA GLU A 112 9.83 7.83 5.45
C GLU A 112 10.92 7.48 4.43
N ASP A 113 11.31 6.21 4.35
CA ASP A 113 12.25 5.73 3.33
C ASP A 113 11.66 5.76 1.91
N ILE A 114 10.36 5.49 1.76
CA ILE A 114 9.67 5.48 0.48
C ILE A 114 9.49 6.89 -0.10
N VAL A 115 9.23 7.88 0.76
CA VAL A 115 8.89 9.26 0.35
C VAL A 115 10.09 10.21 0.29
N LYS A 116 11.31 9.68 0.20
CA LYS A 116 12.53 10.49 0.05
C LYS A 116 12.47 11.35 -1.19
N GLU A 117 13.06 12.54 -1.10
CA GLU A 117 13.03 13.52 -2.20
C GLU A 117 13.71 13.00 -3.45
N ASN A 118 14.95 12.54 -3.32
CA ASN A 118 15.70 11.94 -4.41
C ASN A 118 15.15 10.54 -4.78
N PRO A 119 14.69 10.33 -6.03
CA PRO A 119 14.18 9.04 -6.49
C PRO A 119 15.16 7.87 -6.32
N SER A 120 16.47 8.13 -6.39
CA SER A 120 17.52 7.08 -6.29
C SER A 120 17.73 6.55 -4.87
N ASP A 121 17.30 7.31 -3.86
CA ASP A 121 17.42 6.94 -2.44
C ASP A 121 16.20 6.16 -1.94
N ARG A 122 15.15 6.07 -2.76
CA ARG A 122 13.93 5.31 -2.46
C ARG A 122 14.22 3.80 -2.59
N PRO A 123 13.63 2.95 -1.72
CA PRO A 123 13.71 1.51 -1.86
C PRO A 123 12.96 1.03 -3.12
N THR A 124 13.35 -0.12 -3.67
CA THR A 124 12.58 -0.76 -4.75
C THR A 124 11.27 -1.32 -4.23
N ILE A 125 10.32 -1.64 -5.13
CA ILE A 125 9.05 -2.23 -4.68
C ILE A 125 9.25 -3.59 -4.00
N ASP A 126 10.25 -4.37 -4.44
CA ASP A 126 10.61 -5.64 -3.81
C ASP A 126 11.15 -5.43 -2.39
N ASP A 127 12.04 -4.45 -2.22
CA ASP A 127 12.54 -4.06 -0.90
C ASP A 127 11.40 -3.60 0.01
N VAL A 128 10.46 -2.80 -0.50
CA VAL A 128 9.29 -2.34 0.24
C VAL A 128 8.44 -3.52 0.70
N VAL A 129 8.13 -4.44 -0.21
CA VAL A 129 7.32 -5.64 0.08
C VAL A 129 8.01 -6.54 1.11
N MET A 130 9.33 -6.72 1.00
CA MET A 130 10.13 -7.48 1.95
C MET A 130 10.16 -6.83 3.34
N ARG A 131 10.45 -5.52 3.41
CA ARG A 131 10.49 -4.77 4.67
C ARG A 131 9.12 -4.74 5.34
N PHE A 132 8.05 -4.54 4.57
CA PHE A 132 6.68 -4.60 5.07
C PHE A 132 6.35 -5.97 5.66
N ASP A 133 6.72 -7.06 4.97
CA ASP A 133 6.53 -8.42 5.46
C ASP A 133 7.27 -8.68 6.77
N ALA A 134 8.52 -8.21 6.88
CA ALA A 134 9.32 -8.31 8.10
C ALA A 134 8.67 -7.53 9.26
N ILE A 135 8.22 -6.30 9.00
CA ILE A 135 7.48 -5.49 9.98
C ILE A 135 6.24 -6.24 10.45
N VAL A 136 5.38 -6.72 9.55
CA VAL A 136 4.15 -7.46 9.90
C VAL A 136 4.45 -8.72 10.73
N LYS A 137 5.48 -9.48 10.38
CA LYS A 137 5.90 -10.68 11.12
C LYS A 137 6.43 -10.36 12.52
N SER A 138 7.03 -9.19 12.72
CA SER A 138 7.51 -8.75 14.03
C SER A 138 6.38 -8.34 14.99
N LEU A 139 5.18 -8.07 14.48
CA LEU A 139 4.05 -7.62 15.30
C LEU A 139 3.36 -8.81 15.97
N SER A 140 2.94 -8.62 17.21
CA SER A 140 2.12 -9.61 17.90
C SER A 140 0.72 -9.72 17.27
N LEU A 141 0.09 -10.89 17.37
CA LEU A 141 -1.30 -11.08 16.93
C LEU A 141 -2.26 -10.08 17.58
N PHE A 142 -1.99 -9.65 18.80
CA PHE A 142 -2.78 -8.63 19.51
C PHE A 142 -2.72 -7.28 18.80
N ARG A 143 -1.53 -6.89 18.32
CA ARG A 143 -1.32 -5.64 17.59
C ARG A 143 -1.91 -5.70 16.19
N LEU A 144 -1.78 -6.82 15.48
CA LEU A 144 -2.42 -7.04 14.17
C LEU A 144 -3.96 -7.06 14.25
N GLN A 145 -4.53 -7.40 15.40
CA GLN A 145 -5.97 -7.42 15.67
C GLN A 145 -6.49 -6.14 16.32
N ALA A 146 -5.60 -5.22 16.68
CA ALA A 146 -5.99 -3.98 17.33
C ALA A 146 -6.83 -3.14 16.36
N LEU A 147 -7.87 -2.50 16.88
CA LEU A 147 -8.61 -1.52 16.11
C LEU A 147 -7.73 -0.29 15.90
N THR A 148 -7.53 0.10 14.64
CA THR A 148 -6.98 1.42 14.32
C THR A 148 -7.94 2.47 14.85
N GLN A 149 -7.48 3.31 15.76
CA GLN A 149 -8.29 4.39 16.32
C GLN A 149 -8.15 5.63 15.48
N LEU A 150 -9.15 6.48 15.58
CA LEU A 150 -9.17 7.77 14.93
C LEU A 150 -8.61 8.80 15.92
N GLY A 151 -7.63 9.59 15.52
CA GLY A 151 -6.80 10.43 16.41
C GLY A 151 -7.58 11.50 17.17
N ASN A 152 -8.78 11.83 16.72
CA ASN A 152 -9.70 12.74 17.38
C ASN A 152 -10.64 12.07 18.41
N GLN A 153 -10.61 10.74 18.53
CA GLN A 153 -11.37 10.00 19.54
C GLN A 153 -10.53 9.92 20.82
N THR A 154 -10.92 10.70 21.82
CA THR A 154 -10.27 10.80 23.14
C THR A 154 -10.38 9.55 24.00
N LEU A 155 -11.28 8.64 23.68
CA LEU A 155 -11.52 7.43 24.44
C LEU A 155 -11.00 6.21 23.69
N PHE A 156 -9.82 5.72 24.11
CA PHE A 156 -9.53 4.30 24.04
C PHE A 156 -10.73 3.61 24.70
N PHE A 157 -11.54 2.88 23.95
CA PHE A 157 -12.55 1.98 24.51
C PHE A 157 -11.94 0.57 24.56
N PRO A 158 -11.05 0.26 25.53
CA PRO A 158 -10.55 -1.09 25.71
C PRO A 158 -11.71 -2.06 25.89
N SER A 159 -12.82 -1.60 26.48
CA SER A 159 -14.06 -2.36 26.63
C SER A 159 -14.65 -2.80 25.28
N ALA A 160 -14.65 -1.96 24.24
CA ALA A 160 -15.14 -2.34 22.91
C ALA A 160 -14.23 -3.38 22.24
N TYR A 161 -12.91 -3.25 22.40
CA TYR A 161 -11.93 -4.24 21.93
C TYR A 161 -12.09 -5.59 22.66
N VAL A 162 -12.19 -5.56 23.98
CA VAL A 162 -12.38 -6.73 24.85
C VAL A 162 -13.72 -7.39 24.56
N ALA A 163 -14.80 -6.62 24.46
CA ALA A 163 -16.14 -7.11 24.11
C ALA A 163 -16.17 -7.75 22.71
N ARG A 164 -15.48 -7.16 21.72
CA ARG A 164 -15.36 -7.74 20.37
C ARG A 164 -14.63 -9.09 20.43
N ARG A 165 -13.56 -9.21 21.21
CA ARG A 165 -12.84 -10.49 21.39
C ARG A 165 -13.67 -11.53 22.11
N LEU A 166 -14.33 -11.17 23.21
CA LEU A 166 -15.24 -12.05 23.93
C LEU A 166 -16.36 -12.55 23.00
N LYS A 167 -16.95 -11.66 22.20
CA LYS A 167 -17.94 -12.04 21.19
C LYS A 167 -17.39 -13.06 20.19
N PHE A 168 -16.19 -12.85 19.65
CA PHE A 168 -15.59 -13.80 18.71
C PHE A 168 -15.21 -15.14 19.36
N ALA A 169 -14.70 -15.10 20.60
CA ALA A 169 -14.40 -16.30 21.39
C ALA A 169 -15.67 -17.11 21.69
N LEU A 170 -16.73 -16.45 22.16
CA LEU A 170 -18.05 -17.06 22.40
C LEU A 170 -18.68 -17.60 21.11
N MET A 171 -18.45 -16.93 19.97
CA MET A 171 -18.91 -17.40 18.66
C MET A 171 -18.02 -18.47 18.03
N LEU A 172 -16.91 -18.86 18.67
CA LEU A 172 -15.89 -19.78 18.14
C LEU A 172 -15.40 -19.36 16.73
N ARG A 173 -15.30 -18.05 16.50
CA ARG A 173 -14.87 -17.46 15.23
C ARG A 173 -13.53 -16.78 15.40
N SER A 174 -12.62 -16.96 14.44
CA SER A 174 -11.36 -16.23 14.42
C SER A 174 -11.63 -14.72 14.31
N PRO A 175 -11.02 -13.88 15.17
CA PRO A 175 -11.18 -12.42 15.10
C PRO A 175 -10.48 -11.83 13.88
N LEU A 176 -9.44 -12.51 13.38
CA LEU A 176 -8.86 -12.25 12.08
C LEU A 176 -9.61 -13.03 11.02
N PRO A 177 -9.91 -12.41 9.87
CA PRO A 177 -10.37 -13.17 8.73
C PRO A 177 -9.34 -14.24 8.36
N LYS A 178 -9.80 -15.41 7.91
CA LYS A 178 -8.91 -16.34 7.22
C LYS A 178 -8.48 -15.67 5.93
N ILE A 179 -7.22 -15.25 5.87
CA ILE A 179 -6.59 -14.85 4.62
C ILE A 179 -6.48 -16.14 3.83
N ALA A 180 -7.38 -16.35 2.87
CA ALA A 180 -7.20 -17.42 1.89
C ALA A 180 -5.81 -17.23 1.27
N ALA A 181 -5.05 -18.31 1.12
CA ALA A 181 -3.75 -18.24 0.48
C ALA A 181 -3.88 -17.40 -0.79
N SER A 182 -3.15 -16.28 -0.88
CA SER A 182 -3.04 -15.56 -2.13
C SER A 182 -2.62 -16.58 -3.17
N PRO A 183 -3.23 -16.64 -4.37
CA PRO A 183 -2.68 -17.43 -5.46
C PRO A 183 -1.23 -16.98 -5.56
N SER A 184 -0.31 -17.87 -5.18
CA SER A 184 1.12 -17.67 -4.94
C SER A 184 1.55 -16.22 -4.96
N ARG A 185 1.90 -15.66 -3.78
CA ARG A 185 2.75 -14.45 -3.69
C ARG A 185 4.04 -14.81 -4.42
N ALA A 186 4.03 -14.69 -5.75
CA ALA A 186 5.15 -14.92 -6.60
C ALA A 186 6.04 -13.71 -6.37
N LEU A 187 6.83 -13.77 -5.30
CA LEU A 187 8.10 -13.03 -5.18
C LEU A 187 9.12 -13.63 -6.16
N THR A 188 8.63 -14.02 -7.34
CA THR A 188 9.34 -14.57 -8.49
C THR A 188 9.25 -13.56 -9.63
N ALA A 189 8.82 -12.32 -9.35
CA ALA A 189 9.25 -11.20 -10.17
C ALA A 189 10.75 -11.11 -9.95
N THR A 190 11.50 -11.41 -11.02
CA THR A 190 12.95 -11.32 -11.11
C THR A 190 13.39 -10.00 -10.49
N GLN A 191 14.02 -10.10 -9.32
CA GLN A 191 14.78 -9.04 -8.64
C GLN A 191 15.69 -8.28 -9.63
N ASP A 192 16.05 -8.95 -10.73
CA ASP A 192 16.85 -8.51 -11.86
C ASP A 192 16.33 -7.24 -12.55
N PHE A 193 15.02 -6.99 -12.70
CA PHE A 193 14.58 -5.83 -13.50
C PHE A 193 15.05 -4.49 -12.90
N TYR A 194 14.98 -4.34 -11.57
CA TYR A 194 15.42 -3.13 -10.87
C TYR A 194 16.92 -3.15 -10.51
N THR A 195 17.49 -4.31 -10.18
CA THR A 195 18.86 -4.40 -9.63
C THR A 195 19.95 -4.62 -10.67
N SER A 196 19.64 -5.18 -11.86
CA SER A 196 20.66 -5.50 -12.88
C SER A 196 21.53 -4.32 -13.30
N LYS A 197 20.97 -3.09 -13.28
CA LYS A 197 21.72 -1.88 -13.68
C LYS A 197 22.29 -1.06 -12.53
N ARG A 198 21.89 -1.30 -11.27
CA ARG A 198 22.52 -0.61 -10.13
C ARG A 198 23.98 -1.06 -9.93
N GLN A 199 24.29 -2.30 -10.31
CA GLN A 199 25.67 -2.82 -10.28
C GLN A 199 26.54 -2.25 -11.41
N GLN A 200 25.97 -1.82 -12.54
CA GLN A 200 26.75 -1.26 -13.66
C GLN A 200 27.23 0.18 -13.41
N ILE A 201 26.50 0.96 -12.60
CA ILE A 201 26.89 2.35 -12.27
C ILE A 201 27.94 2.38 -11.14
N ALA A 202 28.07 1.30 -10.36
CA ALA A 202 28.99 1.20 -9.24
C ALA A 202 30.40 0.71 -9.63
N VAL A 203 30.64 0.33 -10.89
CA VAL A 203 31.98 -0.04 -11.37
C VAL A 203 32.62 1.23 -11.94
N PRO A 204 33.66 1.79 -11.30
CA PRO A 204 34.40 2.90 -11.88
C PRO A 204 35.10 2.40 -13.15
N THR A 205 34.80 3.03 -14.29
CA THR A 205 35.55 2.87 -15.52
C THR A 205 37.00 3.25 -15.22
N THR A 206 37.89 2.26 -15.21
CA THR A 206 39.34 2.45 -15.08
C THR A 206 39.95 2.60 -16.45
#